data_AF-A0A2W5QID6-F1
#
_entry.id   AF-A0A2W5QID6-F1
#
_cell.length_a   1.000
_cell.length_b   1.000
_cell.length_c   1.000
_cell.angle_alpha   90.00
_cell.angle_beta   90.00
_cell.angle_gamma   90.00
#
_symmetry.space_group_name_H-M   'P 1'
#
loop_
_entity.id
_entity.type
_entity.pdbx_description
1 polymer ?
#
loop_
_entity_poly.entity_id
_entity_poly.type
_entity_poly.pdbx_seq_one_letter_code
_entity_poly.pdbx_strand_id
1 'polypeptide(L)'
;MFEDAGRVMFTALAEAARTRLGAEHPCVAALERAAEDPATRPGAEAALRALPEAEQVAIMAAAHARLRSDPAAWLALWSGGRRPN
;
A
#
# COMPACT_ATOMS: atom_id res chain seq x y z
N MET A 1 -5.42 -12.98 6.69
CA MET A 1 -3.93 -12.97 6.73
C MET A 1 -3.32 -12.41 5.43
N PHE A 2 -3.41 -13.07 4.27
CA PHE A 2 -2.85 -12.52 3.02
C PHE A 2 -3.64 -11.32 2.47
N GLU A 3 -4.96 -11.31 2.64
CA GLU A 3 -5.79 -10.14 2.30
C GLU A 3 -5.41 -8.92 3.14
N ASP A 4 -5.14 -9.12 4.44
CA ASP A 4 -4.67 -8.09 5.37
C ASP A 4 -3.28 -7.57 5.00
N ALA A 5 -2.36 -8.45 4.60
CA ALA A 5 -1.03 -8.07 4.11
C ALA A 5 -1.11 -7.20 2.86
N GLY A 6 -1.99 -7.55 1.92
CA GLY A 6 -2.24 -6.72 0.73
C GLY A 6 -2.80 -5.34 1.10
N ARG A 7 -3.80 -5.27 1.98
CA ARG A 7 -4.35 -3.99 2.46
C ARG A 7 -3.26 -3.10 3.07
N VAL A 8 -2.39 -3.65 3.93
CA VAL A 8 -1.30 -2.89 4.54
C VAL A 8 -0.29 -2.39 3.51
N MET A 9 0.11 -3.23 2.55
CA MET A 9 1.02 -2.82 1.47
C MET A 9 0.43 -1.68 0.63
N PHE A 10 -0.81 -1.84 0.15
CA PHE A 10 -1.45 -0.82 -0.69
C PHE A 10 -1.76 0.47 0.09
N THR A 11 -2.01 0.40 1.40
CA THR A 11 -2.11 1.58 2.27
C THR A 11 -0.76 2.32 2.34
N ALA A 12 0.34 1.60 2.58
CA ALA A 12 1.67 2.21 2.63
C ALA A 12 2.08 2.83 1.27
N LEU A 13 1.73 2.17 0.16
CA LEU A 13 1.93 2.72 -1.18
C LEU A 13 1.10 3.97 -1.42
N ALA A 14 -0.17 3.98 -1.02
CA ALA A 14 -1.06 5.14 -1.17
C ALA A 14 -0.53 6.36 -0.40
N GLU A 15 -0.06 6.18 0.84
CA GLU A 15 0.51 7.26 1.65
C GLU A 15 1.83 7.79 1.07
N ALA A 16 2.70 6.89 0.61
CA ALA A 16 3.96 7.25 -0.05
C ALA A 16 3.70 8.04 -1.35
N ALA A 17 2.78 7.54 -2.19
CA ALA A 17 2.37 8.20 -3.42
C ALA A 17 1.70 9.55 -3.15
N ARG A 18 0.83 9.66 -2.14
CA ARG A 18 0.18 10.92 -1.74
C ARG A 18 1.21 11.99 -1.36
N THR A 19 2.21 11.60 -0.58
CA THR A 19 3.29 12.51 -0.15
C THR A 19 4.12 12.97 -1.35
N ARG A 20 4.36 12.08 -2.33
CA ARG A 20 5.29 12.35 -3.43
C ARG A 20 4.65 13.04 -4.65
N LEU A 21 3.41 12.69 -4.96
CA LEU A 21 2.69 13.11 -6.17
C LEU A 21 1.54 14.09 -5.88
N GLY A 22 1.12 14.19 -4.61
CA GLY A 22 -0.06 14.95 -4.19
C GLY A 22 -1.33 14.10 -4.13
N ALA A 23 -2.27 14.51 -3.29
CA ALA A 23 -3.50 13.75 -2.99
C ALA A 23 -4.46 13.61 -4.18
N GLU A 24 -4.41 14.54 -5.14
CA GLU A 24 -5.30 14.55 -6.31
C GLU A 24 -4.75 13.69 -7.46
N HIS A 25 -3.57 13.07 -7.30
CA HIS A 25 -2.96 12.30 -8.37
C HIS A 25 -3.72 10.97 -8.60
N PRO A 26 -4.04 10.57 -9.85
CA PRO A 26 -4.86 9.39 -10.14
C PRO A 26 -4.25 8.07 -9.63
N CYS A 27 -2.91 7.97 -9.59
CA CYS A 27 -2.21 6.83 -8.97
C CYS A 27 -2.56 6.68 -7.47
N VAL A 28 -2.72 7.78 -6.74
CA VAL A 28 -3.05 7.76 -5.31
C VAL A 28 -4.45 7.19 -5.11
N ALA A 29 -5.43 7.68 -5.86
CA ALA A 29 -6.80 7.17 -5.82
C ALA A 29 -6.89 5.67 -6.19
N ALA A 30 -6.07 5.22 -7.15
CA ALA A 30 -6.01 3.81 -7.52
C ALA A 30 -5.42 2.93 -6.40
N LEU A 31 -4.36 3.39 -5.73
CA LEU A 31 -3.74 2.68 -4.61
C LEU A 31 -4.66 2.62 -3.39
N GLU A 32 -5.38 3.70 -3.09
CA GLU A 32 -6.39 3.74 -2.03
C GLU A 32 -7.51 2.73 -2.30
N ARG A 33 -8.02 2.70 -3.55
CA ARG A 33 -9.02 1.71 -3.98
C ARG A 33 -8.52 0.28 -3.78
N ALA A 34 -7.27 0.02 -4.13
CA ALA A 34 -6.64 -1.30 -4.02
C ALA A 34 -6.34 -1.74 -2.57
N ALA A 35 -6.26 -0.79 -1.64
CA ALA A 35 -6.19 -1.08 -0.21
C ALA A 35 -7.54 -1.58 0.33
N GLU A 36 -8.65 -1.11 -0.24
CA GLU A 36 -10.00 -1.49 0.17
C GLU A 36 -10.52 -2.72 -0.57
N ASP A 37 -10.32 -2.78 -1.88
CA ASP A 37 -10.83 -3.82 -2.78
C ASP A 37 -9.68 -4.54 -3.52
N PRO A 38 -9.38 -5.80 -3.16
CA PRO A 38 -8.37 -6.61 -3.82
C PRO A 38 -8.57 -6.76 -5.34
N ALA A 39 -9.81 -6.70 -5.85
CA ALA A 39 -10.08 -6.83 -7.28
C ALA A 39 -9.49 -5.67 -8.10
N THR A 40 -9.20 -4.53 -7.46
CA THR A 40 -8.67 -3.34 -8.13
C THR A 40 -7.14 -3.25 -8.12
N ARG A 41 -6.45 -4.17 -7.42
CA ARG A 41 -4.99 -4.22 -7.31
C ARG A 41 -4.25 -4.25 -8.65
N PRO A 42 -4.67 -5.04 -9.67
CA PRO A 42 -4.01 -5.02 -10.96
C PRO A 42 -4.02 -3.63 -11.62
N GLY A 43 -5.12 -2.89 -11.48
CA GLY A 43 -5.23 -1.52 -11.99
C GLY A 43 -4.33 -0.53 -11.25
N ALA A 44 -4.20 -0.68 -9.93
CA ALA A 44 -3.31 0.14 -9.13
C ALA A 44 -1.82 -0.13 -9.43
N GLU A 45 -1.44 -1.41 -9.63
CA GLU A 45 -0.10 -1.77 -10.08
C GLU A 45 0.20 -1.20 -11.48
N ALA A 46 -0.75 -1.26 -12.41
CA ALA A 46 -0.60 -0.66 -13.72
C ALA A 46 -0.42 0.87 -13.63
N ALA A 47 -1.20 1.54 -12.79
CA ALA A 47 -1.07 2.98 -12.56
C ALA A 47 0.29 3.35 -11.95
N LEU A 48 0.81 2.53 -11.02
CA LEU A 48 2.14 2.71 -10.45
C LEU A 48 3.24 2.52 -11.50
N ARG A 49 3.17 1.45 -12.30
CA ARG A 49 4.15 1.14 -13.37
C ARG A 49 4.15 2.17 -14.51
N ALA A 50 3.06 2.92 -14.69
CA ALA A 50 2.97 3.97 -15.69
C ALA A 50 3.69 5.28 -15.29
N LEU A 51 4.09 5.42 -14.02
CA LEU A 51 4.86 6.59 -13.56
C LEU A 51 6.28 6.59 -14.12
N PRO A 52 6.98 7.74 -14.13
CA PRO A 52 8.42 7.76 -14.37
C PRO A 52 9.16 6.85 -13.38
N GLU A 53 10.21 6.16 -13.84
CA GLU A 53 10.96 5.18 -13.03
C GLU A 53 11.46 5.78 -11.70
N ALA A 54 11.93 7.04 -11.72
CA ALA A 54 12.37 7.74 -10.52
C ALA A 54 11.26 7.88 -9.46
N GLU A 55 10.02 8.09 -9.89
CA GLU A 55 8.85 8.16 -9.01
C GLU A 55 8.49 6.79 -8.46
N GLN A 56 8.52 5.75 -9.32
CA GLN A 56 8.27 4.36 -8.90
C GLN A 56 9.25 3.94 -7.80
N VAL A 57 10.54 4.15 -8.03
CA VAL A 57 11.60 3.79 -7.08
C VAL A 57 11.43 4.55 -5.77
N ALA A 58 11.16 5.86 -5.82
CA ALA A 58 10.96 6.68 -4.62
C ALA A 58 9.76 6.22 -3.79
N ILE A 59 8.62 5.96 -4.44
CA ILE A 59 7.39 5.50 -3.78
C ILE A 59 7.59 4.12 -3.16
N MET A 60 8.18 3.17 -3.90
CA MET A 60 8.46 1.83 -3.38
C MET A 60 9.44 1.86 -2.20
N ALA A 61 10.49 2.68 -2.28
CA ALA A 61 11.45 2.83 -1.19
C ALA A 61 10.80 3.43 0.07
N ALA A 62 9.97 4.46 -0.08
CA ALA A 62 9.25 5.09 1.02
C ALA A 62 8.23 4.14 1.67
N ALA A 63 7.45 3.42 0.85
CA ALA A 63 6.50 2.42 1.34
C ALA A 63 7.21 1.31 2.12
N HIS A 64 8.31 0.76 1.59
CA HIS A 64 9.11 -0.25 2.30
C HIS A 64 9.75 0.28 3.58
N ALA A 65 10.24 1.52 3.59
CA ALA A 65 10.79 2.13 4.79
C ALA A 65 9.73 2.24 5.89
N ARG A 66 8.51 2.65 5.52
CA ARG A 66 7.37 2.78 6.43
C ARG A 66 6.94 1.43 7.00
N LEU A 67 6.83 0.41 6.14
CA LEU A 67 6.52 -0.95 6.56
C LEU A 67 7.58 -1.53 7.51
N ARG A 68 8.85 -1.14 7.37
CA ARG A 68 9.92 -1.53 8.30
C ARG A 68 9.88 -0.75 9.63
N SER A 69 9.40 0.48 9.62
CA SER A 69 9.33 1.33 10.80
C SER A 69 8.19 0.97 11.76
N ASP A 70 7.18 0.22 11.30
CA ASP A 70 6.06 -0.23 12.12
C ASP A 70 5.91 -1.78 12.10
N PRO A 71 6.76 -2.50 12.86
CA PRO A 71 6.63 -3.94 13.02
C PRO A 71 5.31 -4.33 13.72
N ALA A 72 4.73 -3.44 14.54
CA ALA A 72 3.51 -3.72 15.27
C ALA A 72 2.29 -3.80 14.33
N ALA A 73 2.23 -2.92 13.31
CA ALA A 73 1.23 -3.01 12.25
C ALA A 73 1.26 -4.36 11.52
N TRP A 74 2.44 -4.94 11.27
CA TRP A 74 2.59 -6.29 10.71
C TRP A 74 2.15 -7.39 11.68
N LEU A 75 2.53 -7.29 12.95
CA LEU A 75 2.18 -8.25 13.98
C LEU A 75 0.66 -8.26 14.29
N ALA A 76 -0.01 -7.11 14.12
CA ALA A 76 -1.46 -7.00 14.21
C ALA A 76 -2.18 -7.87 13.15
N LEU A 77 -1.62 -7.98 11.94
CA LEU A 77 -2.17 -8.85 10.88
C LEU A 77 -2.03 -10.35 11.22
N TRP A 78 -1.08 -10.72 12.07
CA TRP A 78 -0.84 -12.10 12.50
C TRP A 78 -1.73 -12.48 13.72
N SER A 79 -2.02 -11.52 14.59
CA SER A 79 -2.80 -11.73 15.83
C SER A 79 -4.32 -11.77 15.63
N GLY A 80 -4.83 -11.36 14.45
CA GLY A 80 -6.23 -11.54 14.04
C GLY A 80 -6.69 -13.00 13.90
N GLY A 81 -5.81 -13.99 14.12
CA GLY A 81 -6.14 -15.42 14.12
C GLY A 81 -6.57 -16.00 15.48
N ARG A 82 -6.47 -15.25 16.59
CA ARG A 82 -7.01 -15.72 17.89
C ARG A 82 -8.42 -15.19 18.08
N ARG A 83 -9.41 -16.00 17.67
CA ARG A 83 -10.78 -15.86 18.20
C ARG A 83 -10.70 -15.99 19.73
N PRO A 84 -11.26 -15.06 20.52
CA PRO A 84 -11.52 -15.33 21.93
C PRO A 84 -12.53 -16.47 22.01
N ASN A 85 -12.25 -17.41 22.90
CA ASN A 85 -13.05 -18.62 23.19
C ASN A 85 -14.40 -18.24 23.78
#